data_AF-A0A9P0LPF4-F1
#
_entry.id   AF-A0A9P0LPF4-F1
#
_cell.length_a   1.000
_cell.length_b   1.000
_cell.length_c   1.000
_cell.angle_alpha   90.00
_cell.angle_beta   90.00
_cell.angle_gamma   90.00
#
_symmetry.space_group_name_H-M   'P 1'
#
loop_
_entity.id
_entity.type
_entity.pdbx_description
1 polymer ?
#
loop_
_entity_poly.entity_id
_entity_poly.type
_entity_poly.pdbx_seq_one_letter_code
_entity_poly.pdbx_strand_id
1 'polypeptide(L)'
;MAPRGPGYPSPLDAMKNGPSETLLYCICVQPNEGEDKTDLLATVDVDPQSPTYCQIIHRLRTLHPKDELHHSGWNVCSSCYTPKECCDNPVRDKLILPALGSNRIYVVDTGKNPRAPEFHKVIDPTEMKKLNCGTPHTAHCLASGEIMISVMGDKEDNEKCDFVLIDAKTYKMKGTWIKGNKAPRFNYDFWYQPYHDVMISTEWGTPRVFKTGFHPSHLTPEYYGQSLNFFSWSKRELIQSIDLGKDGIAPLEVRFLHNPKESQGYVGCAVAGSIYRFYLQAEGKWAAEKVIHIPPKKILGSDGETVLNGMITDILLSLDDKFLYFSNYMHGDVRQYDISDRSHPKLTGKVIDKSIGGVARTCDTRGGTSTCPSDPNITE
;
A
#
# COMPACT_ATOMS: atom_id res chain seq x y z
N MET A 1 33.52 -13.21 7.86
CA MET A 1 32.66 -12.00 7.90
C MET A 1 31.60 -12.23 8.97
N ALA A 2 31.25 -11.23 9.76
CA ALA A 2 30.12 -11.34 10.70
C ALA A 2 28.84 -11.75 9.95
N PRO A 3 27.95 -12.56 10.56
CA PRO A 3 26.68 -12.91 9.94
C PRO A 3 25.89 -11.65 9.58
N ARG A 4 25.48 -11.51 8.31
CA ARG A 4 24.62 -10.40 7.85
C ARG A 4 23.20 -10.94 7.68
N GLY A 5 22.21 -10.22 8.20
CA GLY A 5 20.79 -10.52 7.99
C GLY A 5 20.36 -10.27 6.53
N PRO A 6 19.07 -10.42 6.21
CA PRO A 6 18.59 -10.29 4.84
C PRO A 6 18.49 -8.82 4.43
N GLY A 7 18.63 -8.55 3.13
CA GLY A 7 18.54 -7.21 2.57
C GLY A 7 19.87 -6.46 2.57
N TYR A 8 19.81 -5.15 2.79
CA TYR A 8 20.93 -4.22 2.55
C TYR A 8 21.09 -3.22 3.71
N PRO A 9 22.32 -2.75 4.00
CA PRO A 9 22.60 -1.79 5.06
C PRO A 9 22.04 -0.38 4.77
N SER A 10 21.74 -0.06 3.51
CA SER A 10 21.17 1.22 3.12
C SER A 10 20.36 1.11 1.81
N PRO A 11 19.45 2.06 1.54
CA PRO A 11 18.72 2.12 0.26
C PRO A 11 19.64 2.22 -0.96
N LEU A 12 20.71 3.03 -0.88
CA LEU A 12 21.67 3.20 -1.98
C LEU A 12 22.52 1.95 -2.22
N ASP A 13 22.81 1.17 -1.18
CA ASP A 13 23.47 -0.13 -1.35
C ASP A 13 22.53 -1.12 -2.05
N ALA A 14 21.25 -1.15 -1.66
CA ALA A 14 20.23 -1.95 -2.34
C ALA A 14 20.12 -1.60 -3.83
N MET A 15 20.11 -0.31 -4.16
CA MET A 15 20.00 0.18 -5.53
C MET A 15 21.25 -0.14 -6.38
N LYS A 16 22.45 -0.04 -5.80
CA LYS A 16 23.71 -0.22 -6.56
C LYS A 16 24.17 -1.66 -6.65
N ASN A 17 23.99 -2.43 -5.57
CA ASN A 17 24.57 -3.75 -5.39
C ASN A 17 23.51 -4.86 -5.36
N GLY A 18 22.23 -4.52 -5.29
CA GLY A 18 21.15 -5.51 -5.39
C GLY A 18 21.03 -6.07 -6.80
N PRO A 19 20.81 -7.40 -6.96
CA PRO A 19 20.52 -7.95 -8.26
C PRO A 19 19.16 -7.45 -8.76
N SER A 20 19.01 -7.35 -10.08
CA SER A 20 17.71 -7.19 -10.69
C SER A 20 16.80 -8.36 -10.33
N GLU A 21 15.55 -8.07 -10.03
CA GLU A 21 14.54 -9.08 -9.78
C GLU A 21 14.28 -9.94 -11.02
N THR A 22 14.10 -11.24 -10.81
CA THR A 22 13.79 -12.21 -11.88
C THR A 22 12.39 -12.77 -11.75
N LEU A 23 11.69 -12.49 -10.65
CA LEU A 23 10.35 -12.96 -10.35
C LEU A 23 9.53 -11.84 -9.72
N LEU A 24 8.25 -11.75 -10.10
CA LEU A 24 7.25 -10.94 -9.42
C LEU A 24 6.16 -11.84 -8.84
N TYR A 25 5.76 -11.55 -7.60
CA TYR A 25 4.59 -12.15 -6.97
C TYR A 25 3.44 -11.15 -7.04
N CYS A 26 2.47 -11.42 -7.90
CA CYS A 26 1.34 -10.53 -8.15
C CYS A 26 0.08 -11.10 -7.51
N ILE A 27 -0.57 -10.30 -6.66
CA ILE A 27 -1.89 -10.61 -6.14
C ILE A 27 -2.91 -10.42 -7.27
N CYS A 28 -3.80 -11.41 -7.45
CA CYS A 28 -4.89 -11.35 -8.39
C CYS A 28 -6.19 -11.65 -7.64
N VAL A 29 -6.99 -10.60 -7.42
CA VAL A 29 -8.30 -10.70 -6.76
C VAL A 29 -9.32 -11.26 -7.73
N GLN A 30 -10.21 -12.11 -7.24
CA GLN A 30 -11.37 -12.57 -7.99
C GLN A 30 -12.55 -11.63 -7.73
N PRO A 31 -12.93 -10.75 -8.68
CA PRO A 31 -13.99 -9.77 -8.47
C PRO A 31 -15.40 -10.37 -8.60
N ASN A 32 -15.55 -11.54 -9.24
CA ASN A 32 -16.86 -12.14 -9.49
C ASN A 32 -17.30 -12.97 -8.27
N GLU A 33 -18.10 -12.38 -7.40
CA GLU A 33 -18.62 -13.05 -6.18
C GLU A 33 -19.61 -14.20 -6.45
N GLY A 34 -20.15 -14.29 -7.68
CA GLY A 34 -21.11 -15.33 -8.08
C GLY A 34 -20.48 -16.65 -8.54
N GLU A 35 -19.15 -16.70 -8.65
CA GLU A 35 -18.41 -17.93 -8.95
C GLU A 35 -17.66 -18.37 -7.69
N ASP A 36 -17.65 -19.67 -7.37
CA ASP A 36 -16.85 -20.24 -6.26
C ASP A 36 -15.32 -20.19 -6.52
N LYS A 37 -14.86 -19.23 -7.33
CA LYS A 37 -13.46 -18.99 -7.61
C LYS A 37 -12.83 -18.22 -6.45
N THR A 38 -11.57 -18.51 -6.22
CA THR A 38 -10.76 -17.90 -5.18
C THR A 38 -9.76 -16.93 -5.79
N ASP A 39 -9.23 -16.05 -4.96
CA ASP A 39 -8.08 -15.22 -5.33
C ASP A 39 -6.86 -16.11 -5.65
N LEU A 40 -5.84 -15.52 -6.26
CA LEU A 40 -4.57 -16.21 -6.48
C LEU A 40 -3.37 -15.29 -6.35
N LEU A 41 -2.25 -15.88 -5.94
CA LEU A 41 -0.92 -15.31 -6.08
C LEU A 41 -0.30 -15.85 -7.37
N ALA A 42 -0.12 -14.98 -8.37
CA ALA A 42 0.58 -15.31 -9.60
C ALA A 42 2.09 -15.12 -9.40
N THR A 43 2.88 -16.09 -9.84
CA THR A 43 4.33 -15.92 -10.00
C THR A 43 4.61 -15.62 -11.46
N VAL A 44 5.15 -14.43 -11.73
CA VAL A 44 5.50 -13.96 -13.07
C VAL A 44 7.01 -14.01 -13.22
N ASP A 45 7.49 -14.62 -14.30
CA ASP A 45 8.90 -14.61 -14.66
C ASP A 45 9.23 -13.31 -15.38
N VAL A 46 10.17 -12.54 -14.81
CA VAL A 46 10.59 -11.24 -15.35
C VAL A 46 12.09 -11.19 -15.66
N ASP A 47 12.75 -12.34 -15.72
CA ASP A 47 14.12 -12.42 -16.24
C ASP A 47 14.11 -12.30 -17.77
N PRO A 48 14.71 -11.23 -18.37
CA PRO A 48 14.75 -11.06 -19.82
C PRO A 48 15.47 -12.19 -20.58
N GLN A 49 16.28 -13.00 -19.89
CA GLN A 49 16.98 -14.15 -20.47
C GLN A 49 16.19 -15.45 -20.36
N SER A 50 15.07 -15.46 -19.63
CA SER A 50 14.26 -16.65 -19.43
C SER A 50 13.37 -16.95 -20.65
N PRO A 51 13.21 -18.23 -21.05
CA PRO A 51 12.25 -18.61 -22.11
C PRO A 51 10.80 -18.33 -21.72
N THR A 52 10.52 -18.09 -20.44
CA THR A 52 9.19 -17.74 -19.92
C THR A 52 9.08 -16.26 -19.52
N TYR A 53 9.98 -15.38 -20.00
CA TYR A 53 9.93 -13.95 -19.74
C TYR A 53 8.53 -13.35 -20.01
N CYS A 54 8.04 -12.53 -19.08
CA CYS A 54 6.71 -11.92 -19.06
C CYS A 54 5.54 -12.92 -19.05
N GLN A 55 5.73 -14.13 -18.51
CA GLN A 55 4.67 -15.14 -18.38
C GLN A 55 4.36 -15.46 -16.92
N ILE A 56 3.09 -15.76 -16.64
CA ILE A 56 2.67 -16.36 -15.37
C ILE A 56 3.10 -17.83 -15.37
N ILE A 57 4.16 -18.14 -14.62
CA ILE A 57 4.75 -19.48 -14.53
C ILE A 57 4.14 -20.34 -13.41
N HIS A 58 3.48 -19.72 -12.43
CA HIS A 58 2.78 -20.44 -11.36
C HIS A 58 1.57 -19.65 -10.85
N ARG A 59 0.55 -20.36 -10.36
CA ARG A 59 -0.67 -19.80 -9.79
C ARG A 59 -0.99 -20.54 -8.49
N LEU A 60 -0.78 -19.88 -7.36
CA LEU A 60 -1.17 -20.38 -6.05
C LEU A 60 -2.53 -19.78 -5.69
N ARG A 61 -3.59 -20.58 -5.82
CA ARG A 61 -4.96 -20.17 -5.47
C ARG A 61 -5.17 -20.17 -3.96
N THR A 62 -5.86 -19.18 -3.42
CA THR A 62 -6.28 -19.21 -2.01
C THR A 62 -7.25 -20.36 -1.75
N LEU A 63 -7.37 -20.73 -0.47
CA LEU A 63 -8.15 -21.90 -0.06
C LEU A 63 -9.65 -21.60 0.02
N HIS A 64 -10.03 -20.32 -0.01
CA HIS A 64 -11.39 -19.86 0.24
C HIS A 64 -11.78 -18.72 -0.71
N PRO A 65 -13.07 -18.63 -1.10
CA PRO A 65 -13.57 -17.48 -1.83
C PRO A 65 -13.69 -16.26 -0.89
N LYS A 66 -13.82 -15.07 -1.49
CA LYS A 66 -14.07 -13.79 -0.79
C LYS A 66 -12.96 -13.40 0.20
N ASP A 67 -11.73 -13.83 -0.07
CA ASP A 67 -10.58 -13.40 0.72
C ASP A 67 -10.27 -11.92 0.47
N GLU A 68 -10.34 -11.49 -0.78
CA GLU A 68 -9.92 -10.15 -1.20
C GLU A 68 -8.47 -9.90 -0.76
N LEU A 69 -7.55 -10.73 -1.26
CA LEU A 69 -6.12 -10.46 -1.13
C LEU A 69 -5.84 -9.04 -1.65
N HIS A 70 -5.07 -8.24 -0.92
CA HIS A 70 -4.92 -6.83 -1.27
C HIS A 70 -3.45 -6.39 -1.21
N HIS A 71 -2.90 -6.30 0.00
CA HIS A 71 -1.49 -6.00 0.23
C HIS A 71 -0.67 -7.24 0.53
N SER A 72 0.65 -7.08 0.44
CA SER A 72 1.61 -8.10 0.85
C SER A 72 2.80 -7.50 1.56
N GLY A 73 3.45 -8.31 2.39
CA GLY A 73 4.71 -7.95 3.05
C GLY A 73 5.59 -9.18 3.23
N TRP A 74 6.86 -8.96 3.49
CA TRP A 74 7.80 -10.04 3.80
C TRP A 74 7.86 -10.31 5.30
N ASN A 75 8.11 -11.56 5.69
CA ASN A 75 8.38 -11.92 7.09
C ASN A 75 9.60 -11.18 7.68
N VAL A 76 10.59 -10.88 6.84
CA VAL A 76 11.85 -10.24 7.23
C VAL A 76 12.34 -9.33 6.09
N CYS A 77 12.90 -8.18 6.44
CA CYS A 77 13.45 -7.22 5.49
C CYS A 77 14.76 -6.60 6.00
N SER A 78 15.26 -5.57 5.30
CA SER A 78 16.50 -4.87 5.65
C SER A 78 16.48 -4.25 7.06
N SER A 79 15.31 -4.07 7.68
CA SER A 79 15.20 -3.71 9.11
C SER A 79 15.86 -4.72 10.05
N CYS A 80 16.09 -5.95 9.58
CA CYS A 80 16.77 -7.04 10.28
C CYS A 80 18.21 -7.27 9.77
N TYR A 81 18.82 -6.32 9.06
CA TYR A 81 20.16 -6.47 8.45
C TYR A 81 21.27 -6.79 9.46
N THR A 82 21.17 -6.23 10.68
CA THR A 82 22.11 -6.51 11.77
C THR A 82 21.45 -7.44 12.79
N PRO A 83 21.63 -8.78 12.68
CA PRO A 83 21.04 -9.71 13.62
C PRO A 83 21.65 -9.55 15.00
N LYS A 84 20.87 -9.86 16.05
CA LYS A 84 21.40 -9.95 17.41
C LYS A 84 22.37 -11.14 17.48
N GLU A 85 23.54 -10.95 18.09
CA GLU A 85 24.62 -11.95 18.13
C GLU A 85 24.19 -13.34 18.67
N CYS A 86 23.12 -13.40 19.47
CA CYS A 86 22.60 -14.62 20.07
C CYS A 86 21.57 -15.39 19.20
N CYS A 87 21.28 -14.95 17.98
CA CYS A 87 20.19 -15.48 17.17
C CYS A 87 20.67 -15.87 15.76
N ASP A 88 20.05 -16.93 15.21
CA ASP A 88 20.21 -17.27 13.80
C ASP A 88 19.83 -16.09 12.89
N ASN A 89 20.52 -15.99 11.75
CA ASN A 89 20.19 -15.00 10.73
C ASN A 89 18.78 -15.25 10.21
N PRO A 90 17.89 -14.25 10.29
CA PRO A 90 16.56 -14.41 9.74
C PRO A 90 16.64 -14.43 8.21
N VAL A 91 15.75 -15.18 7.56
CA VAL A 91 15.72 -15.35 6.10
C VAL A 91 14.44 -14.70 5.57
N ARG A 92 14.56 -13.96 4.45
CA ARG A 92 13.41 -13.47 3.70
C ARG A 92 12.96 -14.56 2.73
N ASP A 93 12.00 -15.38 3.16
CA ASP A 93 11.54 -16.55 2.41
C ASP A 93 10.02 -16.77 2.53
N LYS A 94 9.31 -15.88 3.23
CA LYS A 94 7.88 -16.02 3.50
C LYS A 94 7.17 -14.73 3.16
N LEU A 95 6.19 -14.85 2.26
CA LEU A 95 5.31 -13.76 1.86
C LEU A 95 4.05 -13.81 2.73
N ILE A 96 3.70 -12.66 3.30
CA ILE A 96 2.56 -12.46 4.19
C ILE A 96 1.47 -11.77 3.39
N LEU A 97 0.31 -12.41 3.28
CA LEU A 97 -0.82 -11.95 2.48
C LEU A 97 -2.06 -11.83 3.39
N PRO A 98 -2.31 -10.64 3.96
CA PRO A 98 -3.58 -10.34 4.61
C PRO A 98 -4.72 -10.33 3.59
N ALA A 99 -5.83 -10.96 3.96
CA ALA A 99 -7.05 -11.03 3.17
C ALA A 99 -8.05 -10.01 3.73
N LEU A 100 -8.30 -8.95 2.96
CA LEU A 100 -9.07 -7.77 3.36
C LEU A 100 -10.52 -8.13 3.71
N GLY A 101 -11.13 -9.00 2.90
CA GLY A 101 -12.53 -9.38 3.00
C GLY A 101 -12.80 -10.43 4.08
N SER A 102 -11.91 -11.42 4.21
CA SER A 102 -12.14 -12.58 5.07
C SER A 102 -11.44 -12.55 6.44
N ASN A 103 -10.54 -11.59 6.66
CA ASN A 103 -9.68 -11.50 7.84
C ASN A 103 -8.67 -12.65 7.99
N ARG A 104 -8.48 -13.49 6.96
CA ARG A 104 -7.40 -14.49 6.94
C ARG A 104 -6.05 -13.81 6.72
N ILE A 105 -5.00 -14.50 7.14
CA ILE A 105 -3.64 -14.14 6.76
C ILE A 105 -2.96 -15.39 6.24
N TYR A 106 -2.58 -15.37 4.97
CA TYR A 106 -1.83 -16.46 4.34
C TYR A 106 -0.33 -16.20 4.49
N VAL A 107 0.39 -17.23 4.91
CA VAL A 107 1.86 -17.26 4.93
C VAL A 107 2.30 -18.21 3.83
N VAL A 108 2.97 -17.67 2.83
CA VAL A 108 3.39 -18.39 1.62
C VAL A 108 4.89 -18.62 1.66
N ASP A 109 5.32 -19.87 1.50
CA ASP A 109 6.72 -20.27 1.35
C ASP A 109 7.22 -19.97 -0.06
N THR A 110 8.23 -19.11 -0.14
CA THR A 110 8.96 -18.78 -1.38
C THR A 110 10.40 -19.29 -1.34
N GLY A 111 10.86 -19.82 -0.21
CA GLY A 111 12.25 -20.25 -0.01
C GLY A 111 12.56 -21.62 -0.62
N LYS A 112 11.62 -22.57 -0.52
CA LYS A 112 11.82 -23.93 -1.08
C LYS A 112 11.85 -23.92 -2.61
N ASN A 113 10.91 -23.22 -3.22
CA ASN A 113 10.82 -23.06 -4.67
C ASN A 113 10.22 -21.69 -5.00
N PRO A 114 11.05 -20.66 -5.27
CA PRO A 114 10.54 -19.33 -5.55
C PRO A 114 9.73 -19.24 -6.84
N ARG A 115 9.92 -20.17 -7.80
CA ARG A 115 9.16 -20.21 -9.05
C ARG A 115 7.78 -20.85 -8.90
N ALA A 116 7.55 -21.62 -7.83
CA ALA A 116 6.28 -22.27 -7.53
C ALA A 116 6.04 -22.29 -6.01
N PRO A 117 5.70 -21.13 -5.41
CA PRO A 117 5.51 -21.02 -3.98
C PRO A 117 4.29 -21.82 -3.47
N GLU A 118 4.31 -22.19 -2.20
CA GLU A 118 3.26 -23.00 -1.56
C GLU A 118 2.79 -22.39 -0.23
N PHE A 119 1.61 -22.77 0.28
CA PHE A 119 1.21 -22.32 1.61
C PHE A 119 2.08 -22.95 2.69
N HIS A 120 2.69 -22.10 3.51
CA HIS A 120 3.34 -22.51 4.75
C HIS A 120 2.32 -22.61 5.90
N LYS A 121 1.43 -21.62 6.00
CA LYS A 121 0.43 -21.54 7.07
C LYS A 121 -0.73 -20.64 6.66
N VAL A 122 -1.91 -20.89 7.23
CA VAL A 122 -3.04 -19.97 7.21
C VAL A 122 -3.39 -19.62 8.65
N ILE A 123 -3.44 -18.32 8.96
CA ILE A 123 -3.92 -17.83 10.24
C ILE A 123 -5.43 -17.62 10.10
N ASP A 124 -6.18 -18.35 10.92
CA ASP A 124 -7.65 -18.36 10.89
C ASP A 124 -8.23 -17.00 11.35
N PRO A 125 -9.35 -16.53 10.75
CA PRO A 125 -10.00 -15.27 11.12
C PRO A 125 -10.36 -15.16 12.60
N THR A 126 -10.56 -16.30 13.28
CA THR A 126 -10.86 -16.32 14.73
C THR A 126 -9.75 -15.71 15.57
N GLU A 127 -8.48 -15.75 15.13
CA GLU A 127 -7.37 -15.09 15.84
C GLU A 127 -7.51 -13.56 15.83
N MET A 128 -7.97 -12.98 14.72
CA MET A 128 -8.28 -11.55 14.60
C MET A 128 -9.50 -11.19 15.46
N LYS A 129 -10.54 -12.03 15.41
CA LYS A 129 -11.77 -11.83 16.20
C LYS A 129 -11.52 -11.81 17.71
N LYS A 130 -10.60 -12.66 18.22
CA LYS A 130 -10.17 -12.65 19.63
C LYS A 130 -9.60 -11.30 20.07
N LEU A 131 -9.04 -10.52 19.15
CA LEU A 131 -8.48 -9.19 19.39
C LEU A 131 -9.47 -8.06 19.05
N ASN A 132 -10.73 -8.39 18.75
CA ASN A 132 -11.72 -7.44 18.22
C ASN A 132 -11.16 -6.65 17.02
N CYS A 133 -10.50 -7.34 16.09
CA CYS A 133 -9.87 -6.77 14.90
C CYS A 133 -10.42 -7.45 13.64
N GLY A 134 -10.46 -6.70 12.55
CA GLY A 134 -10.91 -7.15 11.23
C GLY A 134 -10.39 -6.23 10.13
N THR A 135 -10.54 -6.68 8.89
CA THR A 135 -10.11 -6.00 7.68
C THR A 135 -8.60 -5.66 7.72
N PRO A 136 -7.73 -6.68 7.79
CA PRO A 136 -6.29 -6.49 7.83
C PRO A 136 -5.76 -6.06 6.44
N HIS A 137 -4.75 -5.20 6.41
CA HIS A 137 -4.31 -4.56 5.16
C HIS A 137 -2.80 -4.57 4.95
N THR A 138 -2.07 -3.52 5.29
CA THR A 138 -0.61 -3.42 5.07
C THR A 138 0.14 -4.31 6.04
N ALA A 139 1.14 -5.06 5.55
CA ALA A 139 2.03 -5.88 6.36
C ALA A 139 3.49 -5.40 6.30
N HIS A 140 4.10 -5.19 7.46
CA HIS A 140 5.53 -4.85 7.58
C HIS A 140 6.26 -5.75 8.60
N CYS A 141 7.44 -6.23 8.20
CA CYS A 141 8.44 -6.85 9.09
C CYS A 141 9.05 -5.82 10.04
N LEU A 142 9.25 -6.19 11.30
CA LEU A 142 9.89 -5.36 12.33
C LEU A 142 11.23 -5.96 12.77
N ALA A 143 12.16 -5.09 13.16
CA ALA A 143 13.43 -5.49 13.77
C ALA A 143 13.28 -6.26 15.10
N SER A 144 12.09 -6.22 15.73
CA SER A 144 11.76 -7.02 16.92
C SER A 144 11.60 -8.51 16.63
N GLY A 145 11.56 -8.92 15.36
CA GLY A 145 11.21 -10.29 14.95
C GLY A 145 9.70 -10.53 14.86
N GLU A 146 8.91 -9.45 14.80
CA GLU A 146 7.47 -9.48 14.63
C GLU A 146 7.10 -9.00 13.22
N ILE A 147 5.96 -9.47 12.72
CA ILE A 147 5.26 -8.89 11.57
C ILE A 147 4.12 -8.06 12.14
N MET A 148 4.02 -6.80 11.73
CA MET A 148 2.93 -5.91 12.07
C MET A 148 2.00 -5.78 10.88
N ILE A 149 0.68 -5.84 11.12
CA ILE A 149 -0.33 -5.66 10.07
C ILE A 149 -1.35 -4.61 10.52
N SER A 150 -1.64 -3.62 9.67
CA SER A 150 -2.69 -2.64 9.94
C SER A 150 -4.08 -3.27 9.90
N VAL A 151 -4.96 -2.77 10.76
CA VAL A 151 -6.35 -3.22 10.89
C VAL A 151 -7.24 -2.00 10.75
N MET A 152 -8.23 -2.09 9.84
CA MET A 152 -9.17 -1.00 9.54
C MET A 152 -10.53 -1.16 10.22
N GLY A 153 -10.83 -2.35 10.76
CA GLY A 153 -12.11 -2.67 11.36
C GLY A 153 -12.03 -3.38 12.69
N ASP A 154 -13.12 -3.33 13.45
CA ASP A 154 -13.38 -4.30 14.50
C ASP A 154 -13.96 -5.60 13.93
N LYS A 155 -14.35 -6.54 14.80
CA LYS A 155 -14.89 -7.83 14.37
C LYS A 155 -16.28 -7.75 13.70
N GLU A 156 -16.96 -6.60 13.82
CA GLU A 156 -18.29 -6.32 13.28
C GLU A 156 -18.21 -5.30 12.11
N ASP A 157 -17.03 -5.09 11.55
CA ASP A 157 -16.77 -4.15 10.44
C ASP A 157 -17.10 -2.67 10.76
N ASN A 158 -17.15 -2.29 12.04
CA ASN A 158 -17.06 -0.87 12.44
C ASN A 158 -15.63 -0.38 12.26
N GLU A 159 -15.46 0.93 12.10
CA GLU A 159 -14.14 1.55 12.04
C GLU A 159 -13.33 1.34 13.32
N LYS A 160 -12.07 0.96 13.15
CA LYS A 160 -11.11 0.81 14.24
C LYS A 160 -9.71 1.06 13.72
N CYS A 161 -8.90 1.77 14.50
CA CYS A 161 -7.47 1.85 14.30
C CYS A 161 -6.72 0.94 15.29
N ASP A 162 -6.04 -0.07 14.76
CA ASP A 162 -5.04 -0.84 15.50
C ASP A 162 -4.08 -1.56 14.54
N PHE A 163 -3.07 -2.21 15.10
CA PHE A 163 -2.10 -3.02 14.38
C PHE A 163 -1.91 -4.34 15.10
N VAL A 164 -2.08 -5.46 14.41
CA VAL A 164 -1.84 -6.79 15.00
C VAL A 164 -0.38 -7.19 14.85
N LEU A 165 0.13 -7.90 15.85
CA LEU A 165 1.50 -8.40 15.90
C LEU A 165 1.51 -9.91 15.77
N ILE A 166 2.33 -10.41 14.86
CA ILE A 166 2.54 -11.84 14.61
C ILE A 166 4.01 -12.16 14.82
N ASP A 167 4.29 -13.25 15.53
CA ASP A 167 5.66 -13.74 15.66
C ASP A 167 6.19 -14.24 14.31
N ALA A 168 7.30 -13.69 13.81
CA ALA A 168 7.77 -13.97 12.45
C ALA A 168 8.35 -15.39 12.26
N LYS A 169 8.62 -16.13 13.35
CA LYS A 169 9.13 -17.51 13.31
C LYS A 169 8.02 -18.55 13.40
N THR A 170 7.06 -18.33 14.31
CA THR A 170 6.00 -19.29 14.63
C THR A 170 4.67 -18.96 13.96
N TYR A 171 4.54 -17.74 13.43
CA TYR A 171 3.30 -17.18 12.87
C TYR A 171 2.13 -17.27 13.83
N LYS A 172 2.39 -17.08 15.13
CA LYS A 172 1.36 -17.00 16.16
C LYS A 172 0.99 -15.54 16.40
N MET A 173 -0.31 -15.26 16.51
CA MET A 173 -0.83 -13.95 16.88
C MET A 173 -0.39 -13.61 18.32
N LYS A 174 0.16 -12.43 18.53
CA LYS A 174 0.68 -11.97 19.84
C LYS A 174 -0.22 -10.96 20.53
N GLY A 175 -1.05 -10.24 19.78
CA GLY A 175 -1.90 -9.16 20.29
C GLY A 175 -1.82 -7.91 19.42
N THR A 176 -2.24 -6.78 19.98
CA THR A 176 -2.23 -5.49 19.29
C THR A 176 -1.08 -4.58 19.73
N TRP A 177 -0.70 -3.65 18.85
CA TRP A 177 0.47 -2.81 19.01
C TRP A 177 0.20 -1.59 19.90
N ILE A 178 -0.94 -0.91 19.73
CA ILE A 178 -1.26 0.31 20.48
C ILE A 178 -1.37 0.00 21.98
N LYS A 179 -0.73 0.81 22.83
CA LYS A 179 -0.76 0.68 24.29
C LYS A 179 -1.45 1.83 25.02
N GLY A 180 -1.70 2.96 24.34
CA GLY A 180 -2.35 4.13 24.91
C GLY A 180 -3.88 4.03 24.98
N ASN A 181 -4.49 4.92 25.76
CA ASN A 181 -5.96 5.05 25.88
C ASN A 181 -6.60 5.83 24.73
N LYS A 182 -5.80 6.31 23.77
CA LYS A 182 -6.25 7.05 22.60
C LYS A 182 -5.84 6.29 21.35
N ALA A 183 -6.79 6.10 20.45
CA ALA A 183 -6.57 5.57 19.12
C ALA A 183 -7.33 6.45 18.12
N PRO A 184 -6.79 6.61 16.89
CA PRO A 184 -7.56 7.17 15.79
C PRO A 184 -8.82 6.36 15.51
N ARG A 185 -9.77 6.96 14.82
CA ARG A 185 -11.02 6.30 14.44
C ARG A 185 -10.81 5.34 13.28
N PHE A 186 -10.03 5.76 12.28
CA PHE A 186 -9.79 5.02 11.05
C PHE A 186 -8.34 4.55 10.94
N ASN A 187 -8.09 3.60 10.05
CA ASN A 187 -6.77 3.15 9.66
C ASN A 187 -6.73 2.86 8.16
N TYR A 188 -5.53 2.69 7.60
CA TYR A 188 -5.33 2.12 6.27
C TYR A 188 -3.90 1.58 6.16
N ASP A 189 -2.96 2.45 5.84
CA ASP A 189 -1.55 2.15 5.69
C ASP A 189 -0.76 2.69 6.89
N PHE A 190 0.46 2.21 7.06
CA PHE A 190 1.36 2.76 8.06
C PHE A 190 2.81 2.58 7.65
N TRP A 191 3.64 3.51 8.09
CA TRP A 191 5.09 3.41 7.95
C TRP A 191 5.74 3.96 9.22
N TYR A 192 6.91 3.42 9.56
CA TYR A 192 7.61 3.78 10.79
C TYR A 192 9.05 4.23 10.52
N GLN A 193 9.53 5.16 11.35
CA GLN A 193 10.91 5.63 11.33
C GLN A 193 11.46 5.68 12.76
N PRO A 194 12.09 4.58 13.25
CA PRO A 194 12.52 4.47 14.64
C PRO A 194 13.60 5.49 15.01
N TYR A 195 14.40 5.97 14.04
CA TYR A 195 15.39 7.03 14.27
C TYR A 195 14.77 8.32 14.81
N HIS A 196 13.49 8.56 14.49
CA HIS A 196 12.71 9.72 14.93
C HIS A 196 11.62 9.36 15.95
N ASP A 197 11.67 8.15 16.54
CA ASP A 197 10.66 7.61 17.46
C ASP A 197 9.21 7.73 16.94
N VAL A 198 8.98 7.52 15.64
CA VAL A 198 7.67 7.76 15.03
C VAL A 198 7.15 6.56 14.23
N MET A 199 5.84 6.36 14.31
CA MET A 199 5.05 5.69 13.28
C MET A 199 3.95 6.61 12.82
N ILE A 200 3.69 6.63 11.51
CA ILE A 200 2.57 7.34 10.92
C ILE A 200 1.61 6.29 10.39
N SER A 201 0.32 6.46 10.67
CA SER A 201 -0.75 5.73 10.01
C SER A 201 -1.72 6.68 9.32
N THR A 202 -2.42 6.14 8.33
CA THR A 202 -3.37 6.87 7.50
C THR A 202 -4.78 6.35 7.68
N GLU A 203 -5.73 6.81 6.88
CA GLU A 203 -7.15 6.57 7.09
C GLU A 203 -7.87 6.35 5.77
N TRP A 204 -8.67 5.28 5.67
CA TRP A 204 -9.58 5.12 4.54
C TRP A 204 -11.03 5.39 4.94
N GLY A 205 -11.70 4.40 5.50
CA GLY A 205 -13.10 4.54 5.91
C GLY A 205 -13.63 3.34 6.67
N THR A 206 -14.92 3.35 6.98
CA THR A 206 -15.58 2.27 7.72
C THR A 206 -15.76 1.02 6.84
N PRO A 207 -15.27 -0.16 7.26
CA PRO A 207 -15.35 -1.40 6.47
C PRO A 207 -16.75 -1.78 5.98
N ARG A 208 -17.78 -1.78 6.85
CA ARG A 208 -19.15 -2.11 6.42
C ARG A 208 -19.71 -1.18 5.34
N VAL A 209 -19.12 0.01 5.18
CA VAL A 209 -19.54 1.01 4.19
C VAL A 209 -18.78 0.79 2.89
N PHE A 210 -17.44 0.79 2.91
CA PHE A 210 -16.69 0.66 1.66
C PHE A 210 -16.78 -0.74 1.03
N LYS A 211 -17.05 -1.79 1.82
CA LYS A 211 -17.31 -3.15 1.31
C LYS A 211 -18.59 -3.25 0.46
N THR A 212 -19.45 -2.23 0.49
CA THR A 212 -20.64 -2.13 -0.40
C THR A 212 -20.34 -1.43 -1.72
N GLY A 213 -19.08 -1.08 -1.97
CA GLY A 213 -18.62 -0.33 -3.13
C GLY A 213 -18.44 1.17 -2.86
N PHE A 214 -17.84 1.86 -3.83
CA PHE A 214 -17.63 3.29 -3.79
C PHE A 214 -18.90 4.05 -4.17
N HIS A 215 -19.50 4.75 -3.19
CA HIS A 215 -20.65 5.62 -3.39
C HIS A 215 -20.27 7.05 -3.01
N PRO A 216 -20.40 8.05 -3.91
CA PRO A 216 -20.06 9.43 -3.58
C PRO A 216 -20.80 10.01 -2.37
N SER A 217 -22.01 9.51 -2.09
CA SER A 217 -22.81 9.88 -0.91
C SER A 217 -22.17 9.44 0.42
N HIS A 218 -21.26 8.47 0.41
CA HIS A 218 -20.54 8.01 1.60
C HIS A 218 -19.32 8.88 1.94
N LEU A 219 -18.94 9.85 1.11
CA LEU A 219 -17.79 10.73 1.33
C LEU A 219 -18.08 11.81 2.40
N THR A 220 -18.36 11.36 3.61
CA THR A 220 -18.62 12.18 4.79
C THR A 220 -17.56 11.90 5.87
N PRO A 221 -17.29 12.85 6.78
CA PRO A 221 -16.41 12.60 7.93
C PRO A 221 -16.90 11.48 8.87
N GLU A 222 -18.16 11.06 8.73
CA GLU A 222 -18.71 9.92 9.44
C GLU A 222 -18.14 8.60 8.91
N TYR A 223 -17.90 8.45 7.61
CA TYR A 223 -17.53 7.17 7.01
C TYR A 223 -16.14 7.13 6.37
N TYR A 224 -15.55 8.28 6.07
CA TYR A 224 -14.22 8.38 5.47
C TYR A 224 -13.31 9.26 6.31
N GLY A 225 -12.06 8.81 6.45
CA GLY A 225 -11.02 9.56 7.14
C GLY A 225 -10.34 10.58 6.25
N GLN A 226 -9.64 11.51 6.89
CA GLN A 226 -8.90 12.59 6.24
C GLN A 226 -7.67 13.03 7.03
N SER A 227 -7.22 12.21 7.99
CA SER A 227 -6.14 12.56 8.90
C SER A 227 -4.90 11.68 8.74
N LEU A 228 -3.75 12.26 9.05
CA LEU A 228 -2.53 11.53 9.38
C LEU A 228 -2.43 11.36 10.89
N ASN A 229 -2.09 10.17 11.35
CA ASN A 229 -2.00 9.83 12.77
C ASN A 229 -0.56 9.46 13.14
N PHE A 230 0.04 10.22 14.06
CA PHE A 230 1.42 10.08 14.48
C PHE A 230 1.47 9.43 15.86
N PHE A 231 2.24 8.37 15.98
CA PHE A 231 2.44 7.60 17.21
C PHE A 231 3.92 7.68 17.62
N SER A 232 4.17 7.73 18.93
CA SER A 232 5.51 7.43 19.45
C SER A 232 5.79 5.94 19.23
N TRP A 233 6.88 5.63 18.52
CA TRP A 233 7.25 4.26 18.20
C TRP A 233 7.58 3.43 19.45
N SER A 234 8.34 4.02 20.37
CA SER A 234 8.78 3.38 21.61
C SER A 234 7.64 3.19 22.61
N LYS A 235 6.79 4.22 22.78
CA LYS A 235 5.66 4.17 23.73
C LYS A 235 4.43 3.46 23.17
N ARG A 236 4.29 3.43 21.84
CA ARG A 236 3.11 2.88 21.13
C ARG A 236 1.82 3.63 21.48
N GLU A 237 1.94 4.95 21.53
CA GLU A 237 0.87 5.87 21.93
C GLU A 237 0.69 6.94 20.86
N LEU A 238 -0.58 7.30 20.57
CA LEU A 238 -0.90 8.40 19.67
C LEU A 238 -0.42 9.72 20.28
N ILE A 239 0.41 10.46 19.54
CA ILE A 239 0.98 11.75 19.97
C ILE A 239 0.37 12.95 19.24
N GLN A 240 -0.08 12.77 17.99
CA GLN A 240 -0.65 13.84 17.18
C GLN A 240 -1.53 13.27 16.06
N SER A 241 -2.60 13.99 15.70
CA SER A 241 -3.34 13.77 14.45
C SER A 241 -3.40 15.08 13.67
N ILE A 242 -3.24 15.03 12.35
CA ILE A 242 -3.32 16.18 11.45
C ILE A 242 -4.45 15.95 10.46
N ASP A 243 -5.50 16.77 10.54
CA ASP A 243 -6.57 16.82 9.55
C ASP A 243 -6.05 17.52 8.29
N LEU A 244 -6.11 16.82 7.14
CA LEU A 244 -5.65 17.32 5.85
C LEU A 244 -6.73 18.11 5.07
N GLY A 245 -7.95 18.17 5.62
CA GLY A 245 -9.12 18.80 5.03
C GLY A 245 -9.71 18.02 3.86
N LYS A 246 -10.64 18.66 3.15
CA LYS A 246 -11.41 18.04 2.05
C LYS A 246 -10.55 17.49 0.91
N ASP A 247 -9.39 18.11 0.66
CA ASP A 247 -8.47 17.66 -0.38
C ASP A 247 -7.57 16.50 0.08
N GLY A 248 -7.66 16.14 1.35
CA GLY A 248 -6.93 15.03 1.96
C GLY A 248 -7.81 13.85 2.34
N ILE A 249 -9.05 13.75 1.85
CA ILE A 249 -9.94 12.61 2.12
C ILE A 249 -9.33 11.32 1.56
N ALA A 250 -9.45 10.25 2.35
CA ALA A 250 -8.82 8.95 2.13
C ALA A 250 -7.31 9.09 1.89
N PRO A 251 -6.53 9.57 2.87
CA PRO A 251 -5.08 9.41 2.83
C PRO A 251 -4.80 7.90 2.84
N LEU A 252 -4.35 7.38 1.70
CA LEU A 252 -4.11 5.96 1.51
C LEU A 252 -2.64 5.66 1.83
N GLU A 253 -1.83 5.49 0.81
CA GLU A 253 -0.44 5.05 0.91
C GLU A 253 0.47 6.13 1.49
N VAL A 254 1.20 5.79 2.54
CA VAL A 254 2.19 6.66 3.19
C VAL A 254 3.59 6.13 2.95
N ARG A 255 4.50 7.02 2.59
CA ARG A 255 5.91 6.69 2.32
C ARG A 255 6.80 7.70 3.04
N PHE A 256 7.58 7.24 4.01
CA PHE A 256 8.76 8.00 4.43
C PHE A 256 9.78 8.02 3.30
N LEU A 257 10.62 9.07 3.26
CA LEU A 257 11.86 8.98 2.50
C LEU A 257 12.67 7.76 2.98
N HIS A 258 13.34 7.09 2.04
CA HIS A 258 14.15 5.91 2.33
C HIS A 258 15.36 6.26 3.21
N ASN A 259 15.91 7.47 3.09
CA ASN A 259 16.94 7.98 3.98
C ASN A 259 16.40 8.10 5.43
N PRO A 260 16.83 7.24 6.36
CA PRO A 260 16.22 7.16 7.68
C PRO A 260 16.53 8.35 8.60
N LYS A 261 17.44 9.25 8.18
CA LYS A 261 17.77 10.48 8.90
C LYS A 261 16.89 11.66 8.49
N GLU A 262 16.08 11.53 7.45
CA GLU A 262 15.10 12.55 7.07
C GLU A 262 13.75 12.28 7.73
N SER A 263 13.27 13.24 8.51
CA SER A 263 12.00 13.19 9.24
C SER A 263 10.85 13.71 8.39
N GLN A 264 10.70 13.21 7.17
CA GLN A 264 9.67 13.63 6.22
C GLN A 264 9.31 12.53 5.23
N GLY A 265 8.20 12.72 4.53
CA GLY A 265 7.70 11.81 3.51
C GLY A 265 6.43 12.32 2.87
N TYR A 266 5.72 11.43 2.17
CA TYR A 266 4.53 11.77 1.39
C TYR A 266 3.37 10.83 1.67
N VAL A 267 2.15 11.33 1.48
CA VAL A 267 0.92 10.53 1.49
C VAL A 267 0.08 10.86 0.25
N GLY A 268 -0.45 9.82 -0.40
CA GLY A 268 -1.42 9.96 -1.49
C GLY A 268 -2.84 10.01 -0.95
N CYS A 269 -3.59 11.06 -1.29
CA CYS A 269 -4.99 11.22 -0.90
C CYS A 269 -5.89 10.92 -2.09
N ALA A 270 -6.64 9.83 -2.02
CA ALA A 270 -7.32 9.26 -3.16
C ALA A 270 -8.40 10.18 -3.72
N VAL A 271 -9.38 10.58 -2.90
CA VAL A 271 -10.65 11.14 -3.40
C VAL A 271 -10.49 12.46 -4.16
N ALA A 272 -9.54 13.30 -3.73
CA ALA A 272 -9.28 14.60 -4.34
C ALA A 272 -8.05 14.61 -5.27
N GLY A 273 -7.39 13.47 -5.47
CA GLY A 273 -6.18 13.37 -6.28
C GLY A 273 -5.07 14.33 -5.82
N SER A 274 -4.74 14.32 -4.53
CA SER A 274 -3.71 15.21 -3.96
C SER A 274 -2.61 14.41 -3.27
N ILE A 275 -1.41 14.98 -3.19
CA ILE A 275 -0.31 14.43 -2.39
C ILE A 275 0.11 15.49 -1.38
N TYR A 276 0.25 15.06 -0.13
CA TYR A 276 0.76 15.89 0.95
C TYR A 276 2.17 15.43 1.34
N ARG A 277 3.05 16.39 1.61
CA ARG A 277 4.31 16.17 2.32
C ARG A 277 4.04 16.30 3.80
N PHE A 278 4.43 15.31 4.60
CA PHE A 278 4.51 15.45 6.06
C PHE A 278 5.98 15.61 6.47
N TYR A 279 6.24 16.40 7.52
CA TYR A 279 7.60 16.67 8.00
C TYR A 279 7.61 17.09 9.46
N LEU A 280 8.71 16.81 10.15
CA LEU A 280 8.96 17.29 11.51
C LEU A 280 9.52 18.72 11.48
N GLN A 281 8.85 19.64 12.16
CA GLN A 281 9.30 21.03 12.32
C GLN A 281 10.42 21.14 13.37
N ALA A 282 11.15 22.26 13.37
CA ALA A 282 12.25 22.51 14.30
C ALA A 282 11.79 22.48 15.77
N GLU A 283 10.54 22.84 16.04
CA GLU A 283 9.90 22.84 17.35
C GLU A 283 9.46 21.43 17.81
N GLY A 284 9.71 20.39 17.01
CA GLY A 284 9.40 18.99 17.34
C GLY A 284 7.95 18.58 17.08
N LYS A 285 7.18 19.38 16.34
CA LYS A 285 5.80 19.07 15.93
C LYS A 285 5.75 18.62 14.48
N TRP A 286 4.92 17.63 14.17
CA TRP A 286 4.68 17.24 12.79
C TRP A 286 3.76 18.23 12.09
N ALA A 287 4.03 18.50 10.82
CA ALA A 287 3.21 19.31 9.94
C ALA A 287 2.95 18.55 8.63
N ALA A 288 1.92 18.97 7.90
CA ALA A 288 1.63 18.46 6.57
C ALA A 288 1.23 19.61 5.65
N GLU A 289 1.67 19.55 4.39
CA GLU A 289 1.32 20.53 3.37
C GLU A 289 1.04 19.84 2.04
N LYS A 290 0.10 20.38 1.26
CA LYS A 290 -0.22 19.85 -0.06
C LYS A 290 0.85 20.29 -1.05
N VAL A 291 1.48 19.32 -1.72
CA VAL A 291 2.60 19.57 -2.65
C VAL A 291 2.27 19.22 -4.10
N ILE A 292 1.29 18.32 -4.32
CA ILE A 292 0.76 17.99 -5.66
C ILE A 292 -0.76 17.98 -5.60
N HIS A 293 -1.40 18.53 -6.63
CA HIS A 293 -2.85 18.41 -6.84
C HIS A 293 -3.14 18.12 -8.31
N ILE A 294 -3.98 17.12 -8.55
CA ILE A 294 -4.41 16.74 -9.88
C ILE A 294 -5.77 17.36 -10.16
N PRO A 295 -5.85 18.34 -11.09
CA PRO A 295 -7.11 19.02 -11.35
C PRO A 295 -8.14 18.04 -11.93
N PRO A 296 -9.42 18.18 -11.57
CA PRO A 296 -10.50 17.43 -12.19
C PRO A 296 -10.57 17.66 -13.70
N LYS A 297 -11.01 16.64 -14.45
CA LYS A 297 -11.22 16.73 -15.90
C LYS A 297 -12.71 16.73 -16.21
N LYS A 298 -13.13 17.56 -17.16
CA LYS A 298 -14.45 17.38 -17.78
C LYS A 298 -14.37 16.22 -18.77
N ILE A 299 -15.36 15.34 -18.73
CA ILE A 299 -15.50 14.20 -19.64
C ILE A 299 -16.93 14.20 -20.19
N LEU A 300 -17.07 13.77 -21.45
CA LEU A 300 -18.39 13.63 -22.09
C LEU A 300 -18.76 12.14 -22.08
N GLY A 301 -19.76 11.79 -21.28
CA GLY A 301 -20.36 10.46 -21.24
C GLY A 301 -21.61 10.37 -22.13
N SER A 302 -22.23 9.18 -22.15
CA SER A 302 -23.54 8.96 -22.81
C SER A 302 -24.64 9.87 -22.25
N ASP A 303 -24.52 10.24 -20.98
CA ASP A 303 -25.53 11.00 -20.24
C ASP A 303 -25.18 12.50 -20.14
N GLY A 304 -24.18 12.96 -20.89
CA GLY A 304 -23.74 14.36 -20.95
C GLY A 304 -22.36 14.61 -20.31
N GLU A 305 -22.06 15.89 -20.07
CA GLU A 305 -20.80 16.29 -19.45
C GLU A 305 -20.80 15.96 -17.95
N THR A 306 -19.73 15.33 -17.47
CA THR A 306 -19.47 15.11 -16.04
C THR A 306 -18.04 15.48 -15.68
N VAL A 307 -17.77 15.69 -14.39
CA VAL A 307 -16.45 16.05 -13.87
C VAL A 307 -15.85 14.83 -13.19
N LEU A 308 -14.68 14.42 -13.66
CA LEU A 308 -13.90 13.32 -13.13
C LEU A 308 -12.71 13.83 -12.33
N ASN A 309 -12.78 13.72 -11.02
CA ASN A 309 -11.65 13.98 -10.13
C ASN A 309 -10.50 13.00 -10.40
N GLY A 310 -9.27 13.39 -10.06
CA GLY A 310 -8.18 12.44 -9.94
C GLY A 310 -8.45 11.45 -8.80
N MET A 311 -7.87 10.25 -8.90
CA MET A 311 -7.93 9.27 -7.82
C MET A 311 -6.56 8.62 -7.62
N ILE A 312 -5.79 9.14 -6.67
CA ILE A 312 -4.44 8.63 -6.38
C ILE A 312 -4.56 7.45 -5.42
N THR A 313 -4.43 6.22 -5.93
CA THR A 313 -4.62 5.02 -5.10
C THR A 313 -3.33 4.47 -4.52
N ASP A 314 -2.19 4.68 -5.19
CA ASP A 314 -0.88 4.26 -4.67
C ASP A 314 0.23 5.26 -5.02
N ILE A 315 1.24 5.34 -4.14
CA ILE A 315 2.46 6.12 -4.32
C ILE A 315 3.71 5.28 -3.98
N LEU A 316 4.81 5.55 -4.68
CA LEU A 316 6.09 4.88 -4.42
C LEU A 316 7.26 5.84 -4.62
N LEU A 317 8.32 5.66 -3.84
CA LEU A 317 9.54 6.46 -3.94
C LEU A 317 10.69 5.61 -4.48
N SER A 318 11.51 6.17 -5.39
CA SER A 318 12.75 5.52 -5.81
C SER A 318 13.74 5.41 -4.64
N LEU A 319 14.59 4.37 -4.63
CA LEU A 319 15.51 4.08 -3.51
C LEU A 319 16.54 5.19 -3.21
N ASP A 320 16.79 6.08 -4.18
CA ASP A 320 17.64 7.27 -4.03
C ASP A 320 16.88 8.51 -3.55
N ASP A 321 15.59 8.38 -3.22
CA ASP A 321 14.69 9.47 -2.83
C ASP A 321 14.61 10.59 -3.87
N LYS A 322 14.86 10.31 -5.15
CA LYS A 322 14.82 11.32 -6.21
C LYS A 322 13.46 11.45 -6.86
N PHE A 323 12.73 10.35 -6.98
CA PHE A 323 11.47 10.30 -7.70
C PHE A 323 10.33 9.79 -6.84
N LEU A 324 9.18 10.46 -6.96
CA LEU A 324 7.88 9.99 -6.50
C LEU A 324 7.07 9.54 -7.72
N TYR A 325 6.53 8.33 -7.63
CA TYR A 325 5.60 7.76 -8.60
C TYR A 325 4.22 7.65 -7.97
N PHE A 326 3.18 7.80 -8.78
CA PHE A 326 1.83 7.46 -8.35
C PHE A 326 0.95 6.99 -9.50
N SER A 327 -0.04 6.17 -9.16
CA SER A 327 -1.13 5.78 -10.05
C SER A 327 -2.34 6.72 -9.85
N ASN A 328 -2.89 7.22 -10.95
CA ASN A 328 -4.08 8.06 -10.96
C ASN A 328 -5.24 7.29 -11.60
N TYR A 329 -5.83 6.41 -10.79
CA TYR A 329 -6.70 5.32 -11.22
C TYR A 329 -7.90 5.80 -12.06
N MET A 330 -8.59 6.86 -11.61
CA MET A 330 -9.75 7.39 -12.35
C MET A 330 -9.36 8.02 -13.68
N HIS A 331 -8.17 8.62 -13.79
CA HIS A 331 -7.71 9.24 -15.05
C HIS A 331 -6.98 8.26 -15.97
N GLY A 332 -6.58 7.08 -15.48
CA GLY A 332 -5.83 6.09 -16.25
C GLY A 332 -4.40 6.54 -16.58
N ASP A 333 -3.72 7.20 -15.64
CA ASP A 333 -2.33 7.64 -15.85
C ASP A 333 -1.41 7.31 -14.67
N VAL A 334 -0.13 7.03 -14.98
CA VAL A 334 0.96 6.95 -13.99
C VAL A 334 1.87 8.15 -14.21
N ARG A 335 2.30 8.78 -13.11
CA ARG A 335 3.17 9.95 -13.15
C ARG A 335 4.43 9.74 -12.34
N GLN A 336 5.48 10.41 -12.78
CA GLN A 336 6.77 10.52 -12.10
C GLN A 336 7.05 12.00 -11.81
N TYR A 337 7.37 12.30 -10.56
CA TYR A 337 7.77 13.63 -10.10
C TYR A 337 9.20 13.56 -9.53
N ASP A 338 10.06 14.50 -9.94
CA ASP A 338 11.32 14.77 -9.24
C ASP A 338 11.01 15.47 -7.91
N ILE A 339 11.45 14.87 -6.82
CA ILE A 339 11.25 15.35 -5.44
C ILE A 339 12.56 15.83 -4.81
N SER A 340 13.60 16.15 -5.59
CA SER A 340 14.89 16.66 -5.06
C SER A 340 14.70 17.93 -4.21
N ASP A 341 13.75 18.79 -4.59
CA ASP A 341 13.13 19.76 -3.68
C ASP A 341 11.88 19.12 -3.08
N ARG A 342 11.94 18.77 -1.79
CA ARG A 342 10.89 17.98 -1.14
C ARG A 342 9.54 18.72 -1.13
N SER A 343 9.57 20.04 -1.04
CA SER A 343 8.40 20.94 -0.96
C SER A 343 7.81 21.29 -2.32
N HIS A 344 8.59 21.17 -3.40
CA HIS A 344 8.15 21.54 -4.75
C HIS A 344 8.41 20.43 -5.76
N PRO A 345 7.68 19.29 -5.67
CA PRO A 345 7.79 18.21 -6.65
C PRO A 345 7.53 18.69 -8.08
N LYS A 346 8.34 18.23 -9.02
CA LYS A 346 8.24 18.63 -10.44
C LYS A 346 7.90 17.43 -11.31
N LEU A 347 6.82 17.52 -12.09
CA LEU A 347 6.46 16.46 -13.02
C LEU A 347 7.58 16.26 -14.06
N THR A 348 8.11 15.05 -14.17
CA THR A 348 9.16 14.70 -15.16
C THR A 348 8.74 13.61 -16.13
N GLY A 349 7.70 12.84 -15.80
CA GLY A 349 7.23 11.75 -16.65
C GLY A 349 5.74 11.49 -16.44
N LYS A 350 5.06 11.13 -17.52
CA LYS A 350 3.66 10.74 -17.50
C LYS A 350 3.42 9.69 -18.58
N VAL A 351 2.81 8.57 -18.21
CA VAL A 351 2.31 7.56 -19.13
C VAL A 351 0.79 7.49 -18.98
N ILE A 352 0.10 7.50 -20.11
CA ILE A 352 -1.34 7.28 -20.20
C ILE A 352 -1.50 5.98 -20.97
N ASP A 353 -2.14 4.99 -20.37
CA ASP A 353 -2.44 3.72 -21.03
C ASP A 353 -3.86 3.29 -20.67
N LYS A 354 -4.58 2.74 -21.64
CA LYS A 354 -5.93 2.21 -21.47
C LYS A 354 -5.97 1.05 -20.46
N SER A 355 -4.85 0.36 -20.24
CA SER A 355 -4.74 -0.75 -19.28
C SER A 355 -4.38 -0.31 -17.85
N ILE A 356 -4.02 0.95 -17.63
CA ILE A 356 -3.59 1.50 -16.33
C ILE A 356 -4.79 2.02 -15.49
N GLY A 357 -6.00 1.99 -16.06
CA GLY A 357 -7.24 2.47 -15.45
C GLY A 357 -7.98 3.45 -16.37
N GLY A 358 -8.84 4.28 -15.80
CA GLY A 358 -9.61 5.28 -16.54
C GLY A 358 -11.06 4.87 -16.78
N VAL A 359 -12.00 5.57 -16.14
CA VAL A 359 -13.45 5.31 -16.32
C VAL A 359 -13.99 5.99 -17.59
N ALA A 360 -13.20 6.88 -18.22
CA ALA A 360 -13.69 7.69 -19.33
C ALA A 360 -12.74 7.71 -20.52
N ARG A 361 -13.31 7.49 -21.71
CA ARG A 361 -12.68 7.79 -23.00
C ARG A 361 -12.38 9.28 -23.03
N THR A 362 -11.11 9.67 -23.02
CA THR A 362 -10.74 11.07 -23.26
C THR A 362 -10.82 11.35 -24.76
N CYS A 363 -11.77 12.17 -25.19
CA CYS A 363 -11.63 12.92 -26.42
C CYS A 363 -10.67 14.09 -26.15
N ASP A 364 -9.50 14.11 -26.79
CA ASP A 364 -8.64 15.30 -26.78
C ASP A 364 -9.31 16.36 -27.66
N THR A 365 -10.10 17.26 -27.06
CA THR A 365 -10.72 18.38 -27.78
C THR A 365 -9.76 19.55 -27.91
N ARG A 366 -8.58 19.31 -28.50
CA ARG A 366 -7.77 20.37 -29.07
C ARG A 366 -8.09 20.52 -30.55
N GLY A 367 -9.17 21.23 -30.82
CA GLY A 367 -9.54 21.69 -32.17
C GLY A 367 -11.00 21.39 -32.51
N GLY A 368 -11.90 22.32 -32.15
CA GLY A 368 -13.08 22.77 -32.92
C GLY A 368 -14.03 21.82 -33.68
N THR A 369 -13.86 20.50 -33.70
CA THR A 369 -14.71 19.58 -34.45
C THR A 369 -14.93 18.30 -33.65
N SER A 370 -16.18 18.08 -33.27
CA SER A 370 -16.67 16.88 -32.61
C SER A 370 -16.76 15.73 -33.61
N THR A 371 -15.68 14.96 -33.75
CA THR A 371 -15.73 13.60 -34.30
C THR A 371 -14.79 12.72 -33.49
N CYS A 372 -15.33 11.70 -32.82
CA CYS A 372 -14.53 10.57 -32.36
C CYS A 372 -14.03 9.83 -33.60
N PRO A 373 -12.72 9.72 -33.88
CA PRO A 373 -12.26 8.76 -34.86
C PRO A 373 -12.50 7.37 -34.27
N SER A 374 -13.28 6.54 -34.96
CA SER A 374 -13.10 5.10 -34.89
C SER A 374 -11.67 4.83 -35.38
N ASP A 375 -10.77 4.50 -34.47
CA ASP A 375 -9.38 4.16 -34.82
C ASP A 375 -9.37 2.83 -35.61
N PRO A 376 -8.95 2.81 -36.88
CA PRO A 376 -9.04 1.63 -37.75
C PRO A 376 -7.94 0.59 -37.53
N ASN A 377 -7.12 0.70 -36.47
CA ASN A 377 -5.95 -0.15 -36.27
C ASN A 377 -6.05 -1.13 -35.09
N ILE A 378 -7.21 -1.77 -34.88
CA ILE A 378 -7.32 -2.97 -34.05
C ILE A 378 -8.22 -3.96 -34.77
N THR A 379 -7.61 -4.85 -35.57
CA THR A 379 -8.21 -6.13 -35.94
C THR A 379 -7.95 -7.14 -34.82
N GLU A 380 -9.01 -7.91 -34.55
CA GLU A 380 -9.22 -9.01 -33.58
C GLU A 380 -8.04 -9.61 -32.82
#